data_AF-A0A4W5KFP4-F1
#
_entry.id   AF-A0A4W5KFP4-F1
#
_cell.length_a   1.000
_cell.length_b   1.000
_cell.length_c   1.000
_cell.angle_alpha   90.00
_cell.angle_beta   90.00
_cell.angle_gamma   90.00
#
_symmetry.space_group_name_H-M   'P 1'
#
loop_
_entity.id
_entity.type
_entity.pdbx_description
1 polymer ?
#
loop_
_entity_poly.entity_id
_entity_poly.type
_entity_poly.pdbx_seq_one_letter_code
_entity_poly.pdbx_strand_id
1 'polypeptide(L)'
;MLSLPVQYLTMVDLLESIDCMVKNGPYRKFRPDVPVHKNAKHWWKYSMNSILDVHVRRFNQMWSWSNIRKHRHTLKAYRAAYKAKLLTTQGKVREDQEKQIQDLEKSLDVFNITLARQQAQMEVCTISVIPINQKSSPVYYLVFRNHVNGGFVE
;
A
#
# COMPACT_ATOMS: atom_id res chain seq x y z
N MET A 1 -46.21 -31.43 12.95
CA MET A 1 -45.28 -30.42 12.40
C MET A 1 -45.29 -29.25 13.37
N LEU A 2 -44.28 -29.13 14.24
CA LEU A 2 -44.26 -28.08 15.28
C LEU A 2 -44.01 -26.73 14.61
N SER A 3 -45.02 -25.87 14.56
CA SER A 3 -44.85 -24.48 14.13
C SER A 3 -44.08 -23.71 15.20
N LEU A 4 -42.96 -23.10 14.82
CA LEU A 4 -42.18 -22.25 15.71
C LEU A 4 -43.05 -21.08 16.22
N PRO A 5 -42.83 -20.61 17.47
CA PRO A 5 -43.55 -19.47 18.01
C PRO A 5 -43.32 -18.23 17.14
N VAL A 6 -44.38 -17.46 16.87
CA VAL A 6 -44.33 -16.25 16.02
C VAL A 6 -43.24 -15.27 16.47
N GLN A 7 -43.03 -15.12 17.78
CA GLN A 7 -41.99 -14.27 18.35
C GLN A 7 -40.56 -14.67 17.92
N TYR A 8 -40.29 -15.97 17.77
CA TYR A 8 -38.99 -16.46 17.30
C TYR A 8 -38.77 -16.12 15.84
N LEU A 9 -39.78 -16.34 14.99
CA LEU A 9 -39.73 -15.99 13.58
C LEU A 9 -39.50 -14.48 13.39
N THR A 10 -40.23 -13.66 14.14
CA THR A 10 -40.05 -12.20 14.11
C THR A 10 -38.64 -11.77 14.53
N MET A 11 -38.04 -12.43 15.53
CA MET A 11 -36.67 -12.12 15.95
C MET A 11 -35.65 -12.48 14.86
N VAL A 12 -35.84 -13.62 14.18
CA VAL A 12 -34.98 -14.03 13.06
C VAL A 12 -35.09 -13.05 11.90
N ASP A 13 -36.31 -12.66 11.51
CA ASP A 13 -36.55 -11.68 10.44
C ASP A 13 -35.92 -10.32 10.75
N LEU A 14 -36.01 -9.88 12.01
CA LEU A 14 -35.39 -8.64 12.48
C LEU A 14 -33.86 -8.71 12.35
N LEU A 15 -33.23 -9.79 12.82
CA LEU A 15 -31.78 -9.99 12.70
C LEU A 15 -31.33 -9.98 11.23
N GLU A 16 -32.07 -10.65 10.35
CA GLU A 16 -31.78 -10.64 8.91
C GLU A 16 -31.89 -9.24 8.30
N SER A 17 -32.89 -8.44 8.72
CA SER A 17 -33.05 -7.07 8.26
C SER A 17 -31.89 -6.16 8.70
N ILE A 18 -31.39 -6.34 9.93
CA ILE A 18 -30.23 -5.61 10.46
C ILE A 18 -28.97 -6.00 9.69
N ASP A 19 -28.76 -7.30 9.47
CA ASP A 19 -27.65 -7.80 8.67
C ASP A 19 -27.65 -7.23 7.25
N CYS A 20 -28.82 -7.18 6.61
CA CYS A 20 -28.98 -6.56 5.30
C CYS A 20 -28.65 -5.06 5.33
N MET A 21 -29.08 -4.34 6.37
CA MET A 21 -28.77 -2.92 6.54
C MET A 21 -27.26 -2.67 6.68
N VAL A 22 -26.57 -3.48 7.48
CA VAL A 22 -25.12 -3.40 7.67
C VAL A 22 -24.39 -3.72 6.37
N LYS A 23 -24.77 -4.82 5.69
CA LYS A 23 -24.20 -5.21 4.38
C LYS A 23 -24.41 -4.13 3.31
N ASN A 24 -25.52 -3.40 3.37
CA ASN A 24 -25.83 -2.31 2.44
C ASN A 24 -25.10 -1.00 2.73
N GLY A 25 -24.53 -0.84 3.93
CA GLY A 25 -23.85 0.39 4.36
C GLY A 25 -22.82 0.92 3.36
N PRO A 26 -21.85 0.11 2.90
CA PRO A 26 -20.80 0.54 1.97
C PRO A 26 -21.30 0.98 0.59
N TYR A 27 -22.43 0.44 0.15
CA TYR A 27 -22.97 0.67 -1.20
C TYR A 27 -23.94 1.85 -1.26
N ARG A 28 -24.42 2.33 -0.10
CA ARG A 28 -25.47 3.36 -0.01
C ARG A 28 -25.14 4.66 -0.76
N LYS A 29 -23.84 5.03 -0.83
CA LYS A 29 -23.36 6.22 -1.54
C LYS A 29 -23.57 6.18 -3.07
N PHE A 30 -23.80 5.01 -3.64
CA PHE A 30 -24.02 4.85 -5.08
C PHE A 30 -25.51 4.74 -5.45
N ARG A 31 -26.39 4.64 -4.45
CA ARG A 31 -27.81 4.36 -4.68
C ARG A 31 -28.44 5.50 -5.50
N PRO A 32 -29.17 5.19 -6.58
CA PRO A 32 -29.82 6.21 -7.39
C PRO A 32 -31.13 6.68 -6.75
N ASP A 33 -31.45 7.97 -6.87
CA ASP A 33 -32.67 8.59 -6.30
C ASP A 33 -33.93 8.37 -7.16
N VAL A 34 -33.94 7.32 -8.00
CA VAL A 34 -35.05 7.00 -8.89
C VAL A 34 -35.71 5.66 -8.51
N PRO A 35 -37.04 5.51 -8.67
CA PRO A 35 -37.73 4.27 -8.34
C PRO A 35 -37.21 3.10 -9.20
N VAL A 36 -37.26 1.88 -8.66
CA VAL A 36 -36.79 0.66 -9.37
C VAL A 36 -37.58 0.42 -10.66
N HIS A 37 -38.89 0.57 -10.58
CA HIS A 37 -39.78 0.41 -11.72
C HIS A 37 -39.44 1.42 -12.84
N LYS A 38 -39.33 0.92 -14.07
CA LYS A 38 -38.97 1.68 -15.29
C LYS A 38 -37.53 2.24 -15.35
N ASN A 39 -36.70 2.09 -14.30
CA ASN A 39 -35.33 2.59 -14.27
C ASN A 39 -34.25 1.50 -14.17
N ALA A 40 -34.52 0.31 -14.71
CA ALA A 40 -33.62 -0.86 -14.61
C ALA A 40 -32.15 -0.52 -14.96
N LYS A 41 -31.91 0.32 -15.98
CA LYS A 41 -30.56 0.76 -16.38
C LYS A 41 -29.79 1.47 -15.26
N HIS A 42 -30.44 2.36 -14.52
CA HIS A 42 -29.82 3.10 -13.41
C HIS A 42 -29.47 2.14 -12.26
N TRP A 43 -30.36 1.19 -11.98
CA TRP A 43 -30.16 0.19 -10.94
C TRP A 43 -29.07 -0.83 -11.29
N TRP A 44 -28.97 -1.26 -12.54
CA TRP A 44 -27.86 -2.09 -13.00
C TRP A 44 -26.52 -1.35 -12.94
N LYS A 45 -26.49 -0.08 -13.36
CA LYS A 45 -25.30 0.77 -13.23
C LYS A 45 -24.88 0.94 -11.77
N TYR A 46 -25.84 1.13 -10.87
CA TYR A 46 -25.60 1.14 -9.42
C TYR A 46 -24.95 -0.15 -8.95
N SER A 47 -25.55 -1.32 -9.23
CA SER A 47 -25.04 -2.61 -8.78
C SER A 47 -23.62 -2.89 -9.29
N MET A 48 -23.32 -2.53 -10.55
CA MET A 48 -21.98 -2.68 -11.11
C MET A 48 -20.98 -1.74 -10.46
N ASN A 49 -21.30 -0.43 -10.38
CA ASN A 49 -20.39 0.55 -9.81
C ASN A 49 -20.13 0.32 -8.32
N SER A 50 -21.14 -0.11 -7.57
CA SER A 50 -21.04 -0.33 -6.13
C SER A 50 -20.07 -1.48 -5.82
N ILE A 51 -20.13 -2.58 -6.57
CA ILE A 51 -19.19 -3.69 -6.45
C ILE A 51 -17.79 -3.26 -6.93
N LEU A 52 -17.71 -2.63 -8.10
CA LEU A 52 -16.43 -2.25 -8.70
C LEU A 52 -15.66 -1.26 -7.83
N ASP A 53 -16.28 -0.19 -7.33
CA ASP A 53 -15.59 0.82 -6.54
C ASP A 53 -15.20 0.33 -5.14
N VAL A 54 -16.06 -0.47 -4.50
CA VAL A 54 -15.81 -0.95 -3.13
C VAL A 54 -14.76 -2.05 -3.12
N HIS A 55 -14.85 -3.03 -4.03
CA HIS A 55 -14.08 -4.26 -3.94
C HIS A 55 -12.99 -4.42 -4.99
N VAL A 56 -13.06 -3.73 -6.13
CA VAL A 56 -12.20 -4.08 -7.29
C VAL A 56 -11.23 -2.96 -7.64
N ARG A 57 -11.75 -1.76 -7.90
CA ARG A 57 -10.97 -0.62 -8.42
C ARG A 57 -9.87 -0.19 -7.49
N ARG A 58 -10.12 -0.11 -6.17
CA ARG A 58 -9.09 0.27 -5.19
C ARG A 58 -7.90 -0.69 -5.26
N PHE A 59 -8.16 -2.00 -5.19
CA PHE A 59 -7.09 -3.00 -5.26
C PHE A 59 -6.40 -2.99 -6.61
N ASN A 60 -7.15 -2.98 -7.72
CA ASN A 60 -6.56 -2.93 -9.05
C ASN A 60 -5.70 -1.68 -9.28
N GLN A 61 -6.10 -0.52 -8.75
CA GLN A 61 -5.28 0.68 -8.82
C GLN A 61 -4.02 0.55 -7.96
N MET A 62 -4.13 0.10 -6.71
CA MET A 62 -2.98 -0.12 -5.82
C MET A 62 -1.97 -1.11 -6.42
N TRP A 63 -2.46 -2.21 -6.98
CA TRP A 63 -1.67 -3.26 -7.63
C TRP A 63 -1.39 -3.02 -9.11
N SER A 64 -1.76 -1.85 -9.64
CA SER A 64 -1.40 -1.50 -11.01
C SER A 64 0.11 -1.38 -11.13
N TRP A 65 0.69 -1.90 -12.22
CA TRP A 65 2.12 -1.81 -12.47
C TRP A 65 2.66 -0.38 -12.42
N SER A 66 1.85 0.60 -12.83
CA SER A 66 2.19 2.02 -12.73
C SER A 66 2.38 2.46 -11.27
N ASN A 67 1.44 2.12 -10.38
CA ASN A 67 1.55 2.45 -8.96
C ASN A 67 2.68 1.69 -8.26
N ILE A 68 2.84 0.39 -8.56
CA ILE A 68 3.96 -0.40 -8.04
C ILE A 68 5.30 0.21 -8.47
N ARG A 69 5.42 0.58 -9.75
CA ARG A 69 6.64 1.22 -10.28
C ARG A 69 6.91 2.56 -9.63
N LYS A 70 5.90 3.42 -9.51
CA LYS A 70 6.01 4.73 -8.83
C LYS A 70 6.46 4.55 -7.38
N HIS A 71 5.81 3.67 -6.62
CA HIS A 71 6.16 3.40 -5.24
C HIS A 71 7.60 2.88 -5.09
N ARG A 72 8.02 1.93 -5.94
CA ARG A 72 9.41 1.45 -5.97
C ARG A 72 10.41 2.57 -6.30
N HIS A 73 10.06 3.48 -7.20
CA HIS A 73 10.90 4.64 -7.51
C HIS A 73 11.03 5.58 -6.31
N THR A 74 9.91 5.89 -5.64
CA THR A 74 9.89 6.68 -4.40
C THR A 74 10.76 6.04 -3.31
N LEU A 75 10.65 4.73 -3.09
CA LEU A 75 11.48 4.02 -2.12
C LEU A 75 12.97 4.08 -2.46
N LYS A 76 13.32 3.92 -3.74
CA LYS A 76 14.71 4.03 -4.20
C LYS A 76 15.27 5.43 -3.99
N ALA A 77 14.49 6.46 -4.32
CA ALA A 77 14.86 7.86 -4.10
C ALA A 77 15.04 8.17 -2.62
N TYR A 78 14.11 7.70 -1.77
CA TYR A 78 14.18 7.88 -0.32
C TYR A 78 15.41 7.21 0.30
N ARG A 79 15.68 5.94 -0.04
CA ARG A 79 16.89 5.23 0.43
C ARG A 79 18.16 5.96 0.02
N ALA A 80 18.24 6.46 -1.21
CA ALA A 80 19.39 7.21 -1.70
C ALA A 80 19.58 8.53 -0.96
N ALA A 81 18.50 9.31 -0.77
CA ALA A 81 18.54 10.57 -0.04
C ALA A 81 18.91 10.37 1.43
N TYR A 82 18.34 9.35 2.09
CA TYR A 82 18.65 9.02 3.48
C TYR A 82 20.09 8.52 3.64
N LYS A 83 20.58 7.69 2.70
CA LYS A 83 22.00 7.30 2.67
C LYS A 83 22.93 8.51 2.52
N ALA A 84 22.60 9.45 1.63
CA ALA A 84 23.36 10.68 1.49
C ALA A 84 23.37 11.49 2.79
N LYS A 85 22.21 11.63 3.46
CA LYS A 85 22.12 12.25 4.79
C LYS A 85 23.04 11.58 5.81
N LEU A 86 23.09 10.24 5.86
CA LEU A 86 23.98 9.51 6.76
C LEU A 86 25.47 9.78 6.46
N LEU A 87 25.86 9.84 5.19
CA LEU A 87 27.25 10.11 4.79
C LEU A 87 27.65 11.58 5.02
N THR A 88 26.72 12.52 4.78
CA THR A 88 26.93 13.96 4.93
C THR A 88 26.81 14.44 6.37
N THR A 89 26.31 13.63 7.31
CA THR A 89 26.28 14.00 8.74
C THR A 89 27.68 14.24 9.33
N GLN A 90 28.75 13.83 8.63
CA GLN A 90 30.14 14.22 8.94
C GLN A 90 30.50 15.67 8.52
N GLY A 91 29.59 16.42 7.88
CA GLY A 91 29.75 17.85 7.56
C GLY A 91 28.46 18.48 7.01
N LYS A 92 27.80 19.32 7.83
CA LYS A 92 26.60 20.16 7.54
C LYS A 92 25.63 19.59 6.49
N VAL A 93 24.57 18.94 6.96
CA VAL A 93 23.41 18.57 6.12
C VAL A 93 22.82 19.83 5.48
N ARG A 94 22.62 19.79 4.15
CA ARG A 94 22.01 20.88 3.38
C ARG A 94 20.51 20.90 3.65
N GLU A 95 19.93 22.06 4.00
CA GLU A 95 18.51 22.22 4.31
C GLU A 95 17.58 21.63 3.22
N ASP A 96 18.00 21.72 1.95
CA ASP A 96 17.29 21.13 0.82
C ASP A 96 17.15 19.60 0.90
N GLN A 97 18.17 18.90 1.41
CA GLN A 97 18.14 17.44 1.53
C GLN A 97 17.15 16.99 2.61
N GLU A 98 17.06 17.75 3.71
CA GLU A 98 16.10 17.46 4.77
C GLU A 98 14.67 17.65 4.27
N LYS A 99 14.40 18.74 3.54
CA LYS A 99 13.08 18.98 2.91
C LYS A 99 12.71 17.86 1.94
N GLN A 100 13.65 17.43 1.09
CA GLN A 100 13.42 16.33 0.15
C GLN A 100 13.07 15.01 0.88
N ILE A 101 13.76 14.69 1.97
CA ILE A 101 13.48 13.50 2.77
C ILE A 101 12.08 13.58 3.38
N GLN A 102 11.72 14.72 3.99
CA GLN A 102 10.40 14.93 4.58
C GLN A 102 9.27 14.80 3.54
N ASP A 103 9.46 15.32 2.33
CA ASP A 103 8.46 15.21 1.27
C ASP A 103 8.27 13.76 0.80
N LEU A 104 9.35 12.97 0.75
CA LEU A 104 9.26 11.55 0.44
C LEU A 104 8.56 10.77 1.57
N GLU A 105 8.82 11.10 2.83
CA GLU A 105 8.18 10.47 4.00
C GLU A 105 6.66 10.67 4.04
N LYS A 106 6.13 11.80 3.54
CA LYS A 106 4.68 12.02 3.42
C LYS A 106 3.98 10.99 2.53
N SER A 107 4.72 10.36 1.61
CA SER A 107 4.19 9.41 0.63
C SER A 107 4.45 7.94 0.97
N LEU A 108 5.18 7.67 2.07
CA LEU A 108 5.57 6.34 2.50
C LEU A 108 4.93 6.02 3.86
N ASP A 109 4.66 4.74 4.10
CA ASP A 109 4.18 4.29 5.41
C ASP A 109 5.35 4.09 6.40
N VAL A 110 5.01 4.04 7.69
CA VAL A 110 5.98 3.90 8.78
C VAL A 110 6.83 2.63 8.62
N PHE A 111 6.22 1.54 8.15
CA PHE A 111 6.91 0.28 7.92
C PHE A 111 7.99 0.42 6.84
N ASN A 112 7.64 0.92 5.65
CA ASN A 112 8.58 1.10 4.55
C ASN A 112 9.67 2.13 4.87
N ILE A 113 9.33 3.20 5.60
CA ILE A 113 10.29 4.18 6.12
C ILE A 113 11.32 3.48 7.01
N THR A 114 10.85 2.69 7.97
CA THR A 114 11.71 1.97 8.92
C THR A 114 12.62 0.98 8.20
N LEU A 115 12.06 0.18 7.29
CA LEU A 115 12.80 -0.80 6.51
C LEU A 115 13.87 -0.13 5.64
N ALA A 116 13.53 0.95 4.94
CA ALA A 116 14.47 1.65 4.08
C ALA A 116 15.61 2.32 4.88
N ARG A 117 15.34 2.82 6.09
CA ARG A 117 16.37 3.37 6.99
C ARG A 117 17.33 2.29 7.47
N GLN A 118 16.83 1.15 7.91
CA GLN A 118 17.65 -0.01 8.31
C GLN A 118 18.56 -0.44 7.16
N GLN A 119 18.01 -0.55 5.95
CA GLN A 119 18.76 -0.95 4.77
C GLN A 119 19.85 0.08 4.40
N ALA A 120 19.54 1.38 4.49
CA ALA A 120 20.52 2.44 4.26
C ALA A 120 21.65 2.43 5.30
N GLN A 121 21.32 2.23 6.58
CA GLN A 121 22.32 2.10 7.65
C GLN A 121 23.24 0.90 7.43
N MET A 122 22.69 -0.27 7.08
CA MET A 122 23.47 -1.46 6.75
C MET A 122 24.43 -1.22 5.58
N GLU A 123 23.99 -0.55 4.52
CA GLU A 123 24.87 -0.17 3.41
C GLU A 123 26.01 0.78 3.82
N VAL A 124 25.73 1.75 4.70
CA VAL A 124 26.77 2.69 5.16
C VAL A 124 27.78 1.98 6.06
N CYS A 125 27.33 1.18 7.02
CA CYS A 125 28.19 0.39 7.91
C CYS A 125 29.11 -0.55 7.13
N THR A 126 28.56 -1.25 6.13
CA THR A 126 29.38 -2.15 5.28
C THR A 126 30.43 -1.38 4.47
N ILE A 127 30.12 -0.19 3.96
CA ILE A 127 31.10 0.65 3.24
C ILE A 127 32.26 1.08 4.16
N SER A 128 31.99 1.36 5.44
CA SER A 128 33.01 1.77 6.43
C SER A 128 33.87 0.63 6.96
N VAL A 129 33.36 -0.61 6.99
CA VAL A 129 34.06 -1.77 7.58
C VAL A 129 34.95 -2.51 6.56
N ILE A 130 34.69 -2.35 5.25
CA ILE A 130 35.40 -3.12 4.22
C ILE A 130 36.66 -2.38 3.75
N PRO A 131 37.87 -2.97 3.91
CA PRO A 131 39.12 -2.38 3.45
C PRO A 131 39.14 -2.22 1.93
N ILE A 132 39.71 -1.12 1.45
CA ILE A 132 39.67 -0.66 0.04
C ILE A 132 40.15 -1.74 -0.95
N ASN A 133 41.08 -2.61 -0.52
CA ASN A 133 41.63 -3.71 -1.31
C ASN A 133 40.58 -4.79 -1.69
N GLN A 134 39.57 -5.04 -0.86
CA GLN A 134 38.54 -6.05 -1.16
C GLN A 134 37.38 -5.55 -2.04
N LYS A 135 37.30 -4.24 -2.32
CA LYS A 135 36.22 -3.64 -3.13
C LYS A 135 36.34 -3.94 -4.64
N SER A 136 37.46 -4.51 -5.08
CA SER A 136 37.68 -4.99 -6.45
C SER A 136 37.27 -6.46 -6.67
N SER A 137 36.94 -7.19 -5.60
CA SER A 137 36.60 -8.61 -5.69
C SER A 137 35.24 -8.82 -6.38
N PRO A 138 35.14 -9.66 -7.42
CA PRO A 138 33.87 -9.99 -8.09
C PRO A 138 32.82 -10.56 -7.14
N VAL A 139 33.27 -11.25 -6.07
CA VAL A 139 32.41 -11.85 -5.04
C VAL A 139 31.69 -10.78 -4.22
N TYR A 140 32.34 -9.63 -3.98
CA TYR A 140 31.74 -8.50 -3.26
C TYR A 140 30.53 -7.92 -4.01
N TYR A 141 30.66 -7.74 -5.32
CA TYR A 141 29.56 -7.25 -6.16
C TYR A 141 28.39 -8.23 -6.25
N LEU A 142 28.64 -9.55 -6.22
CA LEU A 142 27.59 -10.57 -6.28
C LEU A 142 26.75 -10.61 -5.00
N VAL A 143 27.38 -10.60 -3.83
CA VAL A 143 26.66 -10.55 -2.53
C VAL A 143 25.86 -9.25 -2.41
N PHE A 144 26.44 -8.13 -2.84
CA PHE A 144 25.77 -6.82 -2.81
C PHE A 144 24.61 -6.74 -3.83
N ARG A 145 24.80 -7.24 -5.05
CA ARG A 145 23.80 -7.21 -6.12
C ARG A 145 22.58 -8.08 -5.77
N ASN A 146 22.76 -9.22 -5.11
CA ASN A 146 21.69 -10.11 -4.70
C ASN A 146 20.87 -9.55 -3.52
N HIS A 147 21.47 -8.77 -2.61
CA HIS A 147 20.72 -8.19 -1.49
C HIS A 147 20.03 -6.85 -1.84
N VAL A 148 20.58 -6.09 -2.80
CA VAL A 148 20.01 -4.81 -3.26
C VAL A 148 18.98 -5.01 -4.38
N ASN A 149 19.14 -6.04 -5.22
CA ASN A 149 18.13 -6.46 -6.19
C ASN A 149 17.47 -7.74 -5.69
N GLY A 150 16.57 -7.63 -4.70
CA GLY A 150 15.49 -8.59 -4.50
C GLY A 150 14.50 -8.59 -5.68
N GLY A 151 15.02 -8.63 -6.91
CA GLY A 151 14.32 -9.10 -8.08
C GLY A 151 14.34 -10.62 -7.96
N PHE A 152 13.16 -11.16 -7.69
CA PHE A 152 12.70 -12.45 -8.21
C PHE A 152 13.59 -12.91 -9.37
N VAL A 153 14.44 -13.90 -9.08
CA VAL A 153 14.94 -14.81 -10.10
C VAL A 153 13.73 -15.66 -10.48
N GLU A 154 13.53 -15.89 -11.78
CA GLU A 154 12.52 -16.80 -12.33
C GLU A 154 12.45 -18.14 -11.59
#